data_AF-W9C7H3-F1
#
_entry.id   AF-W9C7H3-F1
#
_cell.length_a   1.000
_cell.length_b   1.000
_cell.length_c   1.000
_cell.angle_alpha   90.00
_cell.angle_beta   90.00
_cell.angle_gamma   90.00
#
_symmetry.space_group_name_H-M   'P 1'
#
loop_
_entity.id
_entity.type
_entity.pdbx_description
1 polymer ?
#
loop_
_entity_poly.entity_id
_entity_poly.type
_entity_poly.pdbx_seq_one_letter_code
_entity_poly.pdbx_strand_id
1 'polypeptide(L)'
;MRQEYNTINESFDWYPGPYYWMYGRRFGYDLSVFESCLRDYACAVGLLLSLPVPKDAAPGPVGGGHSNHPIFEIYSTEENRAPVTYASVEELTKHINELLLPRLTPDAKLIDFSNEPLCYVMSDLNNGNVMFHDGQIYLIDHLDAGIMPLSFMTIVADLGRNVDKHLIKHLKLPQANHQGLTYVRGAFWPPLDDEDEDDE
;
A
#
# COMPACT_ATOMS: atom_id res chain seq x y z
N MET A 1 13.80 5.57 -11.92
CA MET A 1 13.01 6.62 -12.61
C MET A 1 13.53 7.96 -12.13
N ARG A 2 13.67 8.96 -13.02
CA ARG A 2 14.36 10.23 -12.73
C ARG A 2 13.35 11.37 -12.74
N GLN A 3 13.19 12.07 -11.61
CA GLN A 3 12.41 13.31 -11.52
C GLN A 3 13.31 14.39 -10.93
N GLU A 4 13.43 15.52 -11.60
CA GLU A 4 14.22 16.67 -11.12
C GLU A 4 13.37 17.51 -10.14
N TYR A 5 13.95 17.86 -8.99
CA TYR A 5 13.33 18.68 -7.95
C TYR A 5 14.00 20.06 -7.85
N ASN A 6 13.22 21.11 -7.60
CA ASN A 6 13.73 22.46 -7.36
C ASN A 6 14.22 22.66 -5.91
N THR A 7 15.49 22.33 -5.70
CA THR A 7 16.42 22.81 -4.66
C THR A 7 16.40 24.30 -4.28
N ILE A 8 15.84 24.71 -3.13
CA ILE A 8 16.46 25.82 -2.36
C ILE A 8 17.58 25.20 -1.51
N ASN A 9 18.77 25.10 -2.09
CA ASN A 9 20.09 25.16 -1.44
C ASN A 9 20.38 24.45 -0.10
N GLU A 10 19.75 23.33 0.24
CA GLU A 10 20.15 22.53 1.40
C GLU A 10 20.35 21.06 1.01
N SER A 11 21.59 20.57 1.17
CA SER A 11 21.95 19.16 1.11
C SER A 11 21.29 18.45 2.29
N PHE A 12 20.37 17.54 2.03
CA PHE A 12 19.78 16.71 3.07
C PHE A 12 20.69 15.51 3.35
N ASP A 13 21.31 15.51 4.52
CA ASP A 13 22.00 14.34 5.07
C ASP A 13 20.96 13.31 5.52
N TRP A 14 21.19 12.07 5.10
CA TRP A 14 20.44 10.89 5.51
C TRP A 14 20.63 10.66 7.02
N TYR A 15 19.57 10.77 7.84
CA TYR A 15 19.58 10.13 9.14
C TYR A 15 18.71 8.87 9.09
N PRO A 16 19.31 7.68 9.28
CA PRO A 16 18.53 6.48 9.48
C PRO A 16 17.80 6.61 10.81
N GLY A 17 16.48 6.48 10.78
CA GLY A 17 15.72 6.27 11.99
C GLY A 17 14.87 5.02 11.87
N PRO A 18 15.39 3.81 12.11
CA PRO A 18 14.56 2.78 12.70
C PRO A 18 14.39 3.18 14.16
N TYR A 19 13.19 3.57 14.58
CA TYR A 19 12.77 3.59 15.99
C TYR A 19 13.82 4.04 17.03
N TYR A 20 14.32 5.28 17.00
CA TYR A 20 15.07 5.80 18.14
C TYR A 20 14.12 6.39 19.18
N TRP A 21 13.81 5.59 20.20
CA TRP A 21 13.42 6.07 21.53
C TRP A 21 14.65 6.70 22.20
N MET A 22 15.08 7.87 21.74
CA MET A 22 16.01 8.70 22.50
C MET A 22 15.21 9.86 23.09
N TYR A 23 15.10 9.88 24.42
CA TYR A 23 14.45 10.94 25.23
C TYR A 23 12.90 10.99 25.22
N GLY A 24 12.21 9.88 24.94
CA GLY A 24 10.75 9.82 25.12
C GLY A 24 9.94 10.74 24.19
N ARG A 25 10.52 11.17 23.07
CA ARG A 25 9.79 11.85 21.99
C ARG A 25 9.85 11.03 20.70
N ARG A 26 8.71 10.86 20.03
CA ARG A 26 8.64 10.35 18.64
C ARG A 26 9.36 11.35 17.74
N PHE A 27 10.53 11.02 17.23
CA PHE A 27 11.17 11.72 16.12
C PHE A 27 10.89 10.94 14.83
N GLY A 28 9.64 11.02 14.36
CA GLY A 28 9.37 10.82 12.94
C GLY A 28 9.72 12.12 12.23
N TYR A 29 10.33 12.05 11.05
CA TYR A 29 10.44 13.22 10.19
C TYR A 29 9.03 13.73 9.89
N ASP A 30 8.74 14.93 10.38
CA ASP A 30 7.51 15.60 10.05
C ASP A 30 7.66 16.23 8.65
N LEU A 31 7.38 15.43 7.61
CA LEU A 31 7.35 15.92 6.24
C LEU A 31 6.27 17.00 6.05
N SER A 32 5.31 17.15 6.97
CA SER A 32 4.32 18.24 6.93
C SER A 32 4.96 19.63 7.07
N VAL A 33 6.19 19.71 7.60
CA VAL A 33 6.97 20.96 7.67
C VAL A 33 7.39 21.44 6.27
N PHE A 34 7.35 20.57 5.26
CA PHE A 34 7.74 20.88 3.88
C PHE A 34 6.68 20.37 2.87
N GLU A 35 5.57 21.09 2.73
CA GLU A 35 4.50 20.76 1.76
C GLU A 35 5.03 20.49 0.33
N SER A 36 6.11 21.17 -0.09
CA SER A 36 6.75 20.90 -1.38
C SER A 36 7.30 19.49 -1.47
N CYS A 37 7.99 19.00 -0.43
CA CYS A 37 8.53 17.64 -0.39
C CYS A 37 7.43 16.58 -0.46
N LEU A 38 6.30 16.80 0.23
CA LEU A 38 5.15 15.90 0.16
C LEU A 38 4.50 15.87 -1.21
N ARG A 39 4.34 17.04 -1.86
CA ARG A 39 3.85 17.10 -3.23
C ARG A 39 4.78 16.33 -4.18
N ASP A 40 6.08 16.53 -4.05
CA ASP A 40 7.04 15.93 -4.97
C ASP A 40 7.25 14.44 -4.70
N TYR A 41 7.12 13.97 -3.45
CA TYR A 41 6.98 12.56 -3.12
C TYR A 41 5.72 11.96 -3.75
N ALA A 42 4.56 12.61 -3.60
CA ALA A 42 3.33 12.15 -4.25
C ALA A 42 3.45 12.13 -5.78
N CYS A 43 4.18 13.08 -6.39
CA CYS A 43 4.51 13.03 -7.81
C CYS A 43 5.37 11.81 -8.16
N ALA A 44 6.41 11.50 -7.37
CA ALA A 44 7.26 10.34 -7.60
C ALA A 44 6.47 9.02 -7.52
N VAL A 45 5.58 8.89 -6.53
CA VAL A 45 4.66 7.75 -6.41
C VAL A 45 3.68 7.71 -7.58
N GLY A 46 3.11 8.84 -7.97
CA GLY A 46 2.23 8.94 -9.15
C GLY A 46 2.91 8.50 -10.43
N LEU A 47 4.20 8.83 -10.62
CA LEU A 47 4.98 8.35 -11.75
C LEU A 47 5.17 6.83 -11.68
N LEU A 48 5.49 6.27 -10.50
CA LEU A 48 5.61 4.82 -10.29
C LEU A 48 4.32 4.09 -10.68
N LEU A 49 3.16 4.58 -10.22
CA LEU A 49 1.83 4.03 -10.55
C LEU A 49 1.51 4.13 -12.05
N SER A 50 2.11 5.08 -12.77
CA SER A 50 1.92 5.28 -14.21
C SER A 50 2.80 4.40 -15.10
N LEU A 51 3.73 3.64 -14.51
CA LEU A 51 4.60 2.76 -15.27
C LEU A 51 3.80 1.70 -16.04
N PRO A 52 4.17 1.41 -17.29
CA PRO A 52 3.52 0.35 -18.05
C PRO A 52 3.80 -0.99 -17.38
N VAL A 53 2.72 -1.72 -17.10
CA VAL A 53 2.78 -3.10 -16.64
C VAL A 53 2.79 -4.04 -17.87
N PRO A 54 3.50 -5.19 -17.83
CA PRO A 54 3.43 -6.18 -18.90
C PRO A 54 1.99 -6.59 -19.21
N LYS A 55 1.68 -6.79 -20.50
CA LYS A 55 0.30 -7.08 -20.95
C LYS A 55 -0.26 -8.40 -20.41
N ASP A 56 0.63 -9.31 -20.09
CA ASP A 56 0.39 -10.65 -19.54
C ASP A 56 0.60 -10.71 -18.02
N ALA A 57 0.81 -9.57 -17.36
CA ALA A 57 0.94 -9.53 -15.91
C ALA A 57 -0.38 -9.92 -15.23
N ALA A 58 -0.27 -10.78 -14.23
CA ALA A 58 -1.34 -11.11 -13.31
C ALA A 58 -1.16 -10.35 -11.98
N PRO A 59 -2.22 -10.20 -11.16
CA PRO A 59 -2.08 -9.67 -9.82
C PRO A 59 -1.13 -10.51 -8.98
N GLY A 60 -0.08 -9.90 -8.43
CA GLY A 60 1.00 -10.67 -7.82
C GLY A 60 2.23 -9.83 -7.45
N PRO A 61 3.18 -10.40 -6.69
CA PRO A 61 4.46 -9.76 -6.45
C PRO A 61 5.30 -9.73 -7.74
N VAL A 62 6.19 -8.75 -7.84
CA VAL A 62 7.17 -8.72 -8.94
C VAL A 62 8.15 -9.87 -8.77
N GLY A 63 8.22 -10.77 -9.76
CA GLY A 63 9.04 -11.98 -9.71
C GLY A 63 8.28 -13.26 -9.33
N GLY A 64 6.97 -13.17 -9.06
CA GLY A 64 6.10 -14.32 -8.79
C GLY A 64 6.07 -14.74 -7.33
N GLY A 65 5.13 -15.62 -6.98
CA GLY A 65 4.81 -16.00 -5.60
C GLY A 65 3.56 -15.32 -5.08
N HIS A 66 3.47 -15.15 -3.77
CA HIS A 66 2.31 -14.56 -3.10
C HIS A 66 2.53 -13.08 -2.85
N SER A 67 1.49 -12.28 -3.06
CA SER A 67 1.58 -10.83 -2.84
C SER A 67 1.70 -10.50 -1.36
N ASN A 68 2.59 -9.58 -1.02
CA ASN A 68 2.56 -8.92 0.28
C ASN A 68 1.80 -7.60 0.14
N HIS A 69 0.77 -7.40 0.95
CA HIS A 69 -0.03 -6.19 0.95
C HIS A 69 -0.80 -6.03 2.27
N PRO A 70 -0.95 -4.81 2.81
CA PRO A 70 -1.71 -4.55 4.04
C PRO A 70 -3.18 -5.04 4.05
N ILE A 71 -3.75 -5.33 2.87
CA ILE A 71 -5.10 -5.90 2.78
C ILE A 71 -5.15 -7.36 3.27
N PHE A 72 -4.04 -8.09 3.15
CA PHE A 72 -3.92 -9.48 3.59
C PHE A 72 -3.46 -9.60 5.04
N GLU A 73 -3.15 -8.48 5.70
CA GLU A 73 -2.67 -8.41 7.07
C GLU A 73 -3.62 -9.13 8.04
N ILE A 74 -3.10 -10.14 8.74
CA ILE A 74 -3.75 -10.72 9.91
C ILE A 74 -3.11 -10.16 11.18
N TYR A 75 -3.93 -9.66 12.10
CA TYR A 75 -3.45 -9.13 13.38
C TYR A 75 -2.77 -10.18 14.26
N SER A 76 -3.06 -11.47 14.08
CA SER A 76 -2.51 -12.55 14.92
C SER A 76 -1.13 -13.05 14.48
N THR A 77 -0.82 -12.99 13.18
CA THR A 77 0.43 -13.53 12.63
C THR A 77 1.39 -12.45 12.13
N GLU A 78 0.95 -11.19 12.07
CA GLU A 78 1.66 -10.08 11.41
C GLU A 78 2.03 -10.39 9.95
N GLU A 79 1.43 -11.42 9.34
CA GLU A 79 1.66 -11.77 7.95
C GLU A 79 0.81 -10.88 7.04
N ASN A 80 1.46 -10.21 6.09
CA ASN A 80 0.81 -9.41 5.05
C ASN A 80 0.68 -10.17 3.73
N ARG A 81 0.81 -11.50 3.75
CA ARG A 81 0.92 -12.33 2.56
C ARG A 81 -0.46 -12.81 2.09
N ALA A 82 -0.71 -12.81 0.79
CA ALA A 82 -1.91 -13.40 0.22
C ALA A 82 -1.90 -14.93 0.45
N PRO A 83 -3.02 -15.55 0.87
CA PRO A 83 -3.08 -16.99 1.09
C PRO A 83 -2.96 -17.79 -0.22
N VAL A 84 -3.33 -17.18 -1.34
CA VAL A 84 -3.32 -17.78 -2.68
C VAL A 84 -2.73 -16.82 -3.72
N THR A 85 -2.28 -17.37 -4.84
CA THR A 85 -1.90 -16.61 -6.03
C THR A 85 -3.11 -16.41 -6.93
N TYR A 86 -3.16 -15.29 -7.67
CA TYR A 86 -4.23 -15.03 -8.63
C TYR A 86 -3.67 -15.09 -10.04
N ALA A 87 -4.31 -15.87 -10.92
CA ALA A 87 -3.92 -15.96 -12.32
C ALA A 87 -4.46 -14.77 -13.14
N SER A 88 -5.51 -14.10 -12.66
CA SER A 88 -6.11 -12.95 -13.34
C SER A 88 -6.81 -11.98 -12.41
N VAL A 89 -7.15 -10.79 -12.93
CA VAL A 89 -7.94 -9.78 -12.21
C VAL A 89 -9.34 -10.29 -11.89
N GLU A 90 -9.93 -11.10 -12.77
CA GLU A 90 -11.25 -11.69 -12.58
C GLU A 90 -11.26 -12.67 -11.40
N GLU A 91 -10.22 -13.50 -11.26
CA GLU A 91 -10.08 -14.42 -10.13
C GLU A 91 -9.94 -13.66 -8.80
N LEU A 92 -9.10 -12.62 -8.78
CA LEU A 92 -8.96 -11.73 -7.62
C LEU A 92 -10.29 -11.05 -7.27
N THR A 93 -10.99 -10.49 -8.26
CA THR A 93 -12.28 -9.81 -8.08
C THR A 93 -13.31 -10.78 -7.50
N LYS A 94 -13.39 -12.00 -8.05
CA LYS A 94 -14.30 -13.03 -7.60
C LYS A 94 -14.04 -13.40 -6.14
N HIS A 95 -12.80 -13.72 -5.79
CA HIS A 95 -12.44 -14.12 -4.43
C HIS A 95 -12.75 -13.01 -3.41
N ILE A 96 -12.39 -11.76 -3.71
CA ILE A 96 -12.71 -10.64 -2.83
C ILE A 96 -14.23 -10.47 -2.66
N ASN A 97 -15.00 -10.61 -3.73
CA ASN A 97 -16.46 -10.52 -3.64
C ASN A 97 -17.07 -11.67 -2.82
N GLU A 98 -16.53 -12.88 -2.88
CA GLU A 98 -16.94 -14.00 -2.03
C GLU A 98 -16.71 -13.69 -0.54
N LEU A 99 -15.58 -13.06 -0.20
CA LEU A 99 -15.29 -12.58 1.16
C LEU A 99 -16.19 -11.40 1.56
N LEU A 100 -16.56 -10.55 0.60
CA LEU A 100 -17.32 -9.34 0.85
C LEU A 100 -18.81 -9.64 1.09
N LEU A 101 -19.41 -10.57 0.34
CA LEU A 101 -20.84 -10.92 0.41
C LEU A 101 -21.42 -11.07 1.82
N PRO A 102 -20.83 -11.84 2.76
CA PRO A 102 -21.37 -11.99 4.11
C PRO A 102 -21.24 -10.72 4.97
N ARG A 103 -20.50 -9.70 4.50
CA ARG A 103 -20.19 -8.45 5.21
C ARG A 103 -20.94 -7.24 4.64
N LEU A 104 -21.64 -7.41 3.52
CA LEU A 104 -22.35 -6.30 2.87
C LEU A 104 -23.66 -5.94 3.55
N THR A 105 -23.93 -4.63 3.59
CA THR A 105 -25.29 -4.14 3.77
C THR A 105 -26.07 -4.31 2.45
N PRO A 106 -27.41 -4.35 2.48
CA PRO A 106 -28.23 -4.52 1.27
C PRO A 106 -27.95 -3.51 0.15
N ASP A 107 -27.47 -2.32 0.50
CA ASP A 107 -27.19 -1.22 -0.45
C ASP A 107 -25.74 -1.19 -0.93
N ALA A 108 -24.88 -2.05 -0.40
CA ALA A 108 -23.46 -2.02 -0.72
C ALA A 108 -23.18 -2.68 -2.08
N LYS A 109 -22.22 -2.10 -2.80
CA LYS A 109 -21.81 -2.58 -4.13
C LYS A 109 -20.69 -3.61 -3.99
N LEU A 110 -20.76 -4.63 -4.84
CA LEU A 110 -19.63 -5.53 -5.08
C LEU A 110 -18.48 -4.77 -5.74
N ILE A 111 -17.28 -5.27 -5.50
CA ILE A 111 -16.06 -4.75 -6.10
C ILE A 111 -16.00 -5.15 -7.57
N ASP A 112 -15.52 -4.24 -8.40
CA ASP A 112 -15.23 -4.49 -9.82
C ASP A 112 -13.90 -3.83 -10.19
N PHE A 113 -12.91 -4.65 -10.56
CA PHE A 113 -11.60 -4.20 -11.03
C PHE A 113 -11.45 -4.21 -12.55
N SER A 114 -12.46 -4.62 -13.31
CA SER A 114 -12.37 -4.80 -14.77
C SER A 114 -11.97 -3.53 -15.54
N ASN A 115 -12.27 -2.37 -14.97
CA ASN A 115 -11.95 -1.05 -15.53
C ASN A 115 -10.78 -0.36 -14.82
N GLU A 116 -10.13 -1.02 -13.85
CA GLU A 116 -8.97 -0.47 -13.16
C GLU A 116 -7.67 -0.88 -13.86
N PRO A 117 -6.70 0.03 -13.99
CA PRO A 117 -5.38 -0.36 -14.46
C PRO A 117 -4.68 -1.22 -13.40
N LEU A 118 -3.98 -2.25 -13.86
CA LEU A 118 -2.91 -2.85 -13.07
C LEU A 118 -1.72 -1.90 -13.03
N CYS A 119 -1.20 -1.64 -11.84
CA CYS A 119 -0.06 -0.78 -11.62
C CYS A 119 0.95 -1.42 -10.66
N TYR A 120 2.17 -0.90 -10.68
CA TYR A 120 3.17 -1.20 -9.66
C TYR A 120 2.77 -0.50 -8.36
N VAL A 121 2.18 -1.24 -7.43
CA VAL A 121 1.75 -0.77 -6.11
C VAL A 121 2.90 -0.95 -5.13
N MET A 122 3.27 0.15 -4.47
CA MET A 122 4.23 0.14 -3.36
C MET A 122 3.45 -0.10 -2.07
N SER A 123 3.40 -1.36 -1.62
CA SER A 123 2.55 -1.79 -0.51
C SER A 123 2.98 -1.28 0.87
N ASP A 124 4.25 -0.92 1.02
CA ASP A 124 4.79 -0.26 2.22
C ASP A 124 5.07 1.23 1.94
N LEU A 125 3.99 2.00 1.72
CA LEU A 125 4.11 3.45 1.63
C LEU A 125 4.27 4.03 3.04
N ASN A 126 5.41 4.64 3.33
CA ASN A 126 5.62 5.42 4.55
C ASN A 126 6.64 6.56 4.31
N ASN A 127 6.73 7.50 5.26
CA ASN A 127 7.63 8.66 5.14
C ASN A 127 9.13 8.30 5.18
N GLY A 128 9.48 7.10 5.67
CA GLY A 128 10.86 6.59 5.69
C GLY A 128 11.30 5.99 4.35
N ASN A 129 10.35 5.65 3.47
CA ASN A 129 10.62 4.98 2.19
C ASN A 129 10.86 5.97 1.03
N VAL A 130 11.21 7.22 1.34
CA VAL A 130 11.63 8.25 0.37
C VAL A 130 12.94 8.90 0.81
N MET A 131 13.84 9.12 -0.14
CA MET A 131 15.05 9.92 0.07
C MET A 131 15.13 11.06 -0.94
N PHE A 132 15.51 12.23 -0.45
CA PHE A 132 15.79 13.41 -1.26
C PHE A 132 17.30 13.67 -1.24
N HIS A 133 17.95 13.61 -2.40
CA HIS A 133 19.40 13.77 -2.48
C HIS A 133 19.79 14.37 -3.83
N ASP A 134 20.66 15.39 -3.82
CA ASP A 134 21.16 16.08 -5.02
C ASP A 134 20.06 16.49 -6.02
N GLY A 135 18.95 17.03 -5.51
CA GLY A 135 17.81 17.44 -6.33
C GLY A 135 17.07 16.28 -7.00
N GLN A 136 17.26 15.05 -6.53
CA GLN A 136 16.58 13.84 -6.99
C GLN A 136 15.75 13.23 -5.85
N ILE A 137 14.75 12.44 -6.25
CA ILE A 137 13.87 11.68 -5.34
C ILE A 137 14.08 10.20 -5.59
N TYR A 138 14.32 9.45 -4.52
CA TYR A 138 14.46 8.01 -4.53
C TYR A 138 13.35 7.39 -3.70
N LEU A 139 12.51 6.59 -4.34
CA LEU A 139 11.59 5.69 -3.65
C LEU A 139 12.36 4.41 -3.31
N ILE A 140 12.43 4.05 -2.04
CA ILE A 140 13.17 2.87 -1.56
C ILE A 140 12.22 1.85 -0.92
N ASP A 141 12.79 0.72 -0.52
CA ASP A 141 12.10 -0.39 0.13
C ASP A 141 10.87 -0.90 -0.64
N HIS A 142 11.15 -1.54 -1.78
CA HIS A 142 10.14 -2.10 -2.67
C HIS A 142 9.87 -3.59 -2.37
N LEU A 143 10.24 -4.08 -1.19
CA LEU A 143 10.20 -5.53 -0.90
C LEU A 143 8.78 -6.11 -1.04
N ASP A 144 7.77 -5.34 -0.62
CA ASP A 144 6.36 -5.72 -0.70
C ASP A 144 5.66 -5.19 -1.94
N ALA A 145 6.40 -4.64 -2.92
CA ALA A 145 5.79 -4.11 -4.12
C ALA A 145 5.21 -5.23 -5.01
N GLY A 146 4.07 -4.92 -5.63
CA GLY A 146 3.35 -5.88 -6.48
C GLY A 146 2.61 -5.22 -7.62
N ILE A 147 2.25 -6.02 -8.61
CA ILE A 147 1.31 -5.63 -9.65
C ILE A 147 -0.10 -5.86 -9.12
N MET A 148 -0.88 -4.80 -8.91
CA MET A 148 -2.22 -4.89 -8.34
C MET A 148 -3.14 -3.80 -8.95
N PRO A 149 -4.47 -3.97 -8.87
CA PRO A 149 -5.41 -2.90 -9.22
C PRO A 149 -5.12 -1.61 -8.45
N LEU A 150 -5.28 -0.46 -9.07
CA LEU A 150 -4.93 0.84 -8.48
C LEU A 150 -5.59 1.11 -7.12
N SER A 151 -6.80 0.61 -6.88
CA SER A 151 -7.47 0.73 -5.57
C SER A 151 -6.72 0.08 -4.41
N PHE A 152 -5.80 -0.86 -4.66
CA PHE A 152 -4.94 -1.40 -3.61
C PHE A 152 -4.03 -0.31 -3.03
N MET A 153 -3.55 0.62 -3.87
CA MET A 153 -2.82 1.78 -3.39
C MET A 153 -3.69 2.70 -2.51
N THR A 154 -5.01 2.76 -2.75
CA THR A 154 -5.95 3.47 -1.85
C THR A 154 -5.94 2.86 -0.46
N ILE A 155 -5.91 1.53 -0.35
CA ILE A 155 -5.81 0.82 0.92
C ILE A 155 -4.47 1.10 1.60
N VAL A 156 -3.36 1.06 0.85
CA VAL A 156 -2.05 1.44 1.39
C VAL A 156 -2.07 2.86 1.94
N ALA A 157 -2.63 3.81 1.20
CA ALA A 157 -2.71 5.20 1.63
C ALA A 157 -3.60 5.39 2.88
N ASP A 158 -4.71 4.67 2.98
CA ASP A 158 -5.65 4.75 4.11
C ASP A 158 -5.10 4.07 5.38
N LEU A 159 -4.40 2.94 5.21
CA LEU A 159 -3.81 2.18 6.31
C LEU A 159 -2.40 2.64 6.70
N GLY A 160 -1.74 3.38 5.80
CA GLY A 160 -0.32 3.71 5.82
C GLY A 160 0.14 4.16 7.20
N ARG A 161 0.81 3.26 7.90
CA ARG A 161 1.40 3.55 9.21
C ARG A 161 2.42 4.67 8.98
N ASN A 162 2.11 5.87 9.46
CA ASN A 162 2.96 7.07 9.33
C ASN A 162 3.04 7.69 7.93
N VAL A 163 1.98 7.56 7.11
CA VAL A 163 1.84 8.36 5.88
C VAL A 163 1.19 9.70 6.20
N ASP A 164 1.79 10.79 5.71
CA ASP A 164 1.22 12.12 5.86
C ASP A 164 -0.10 12.27 5.06
N LYS A 165 -1.16 12.82 5.68
CA LYS A 165 -2.45 13.04 5.02
C LYS A 165 -2.35 13.99 3.81
N HIS A 166 -1.41 14.92 3.83
CA HIS A 166 -1.14 15.81 2.71
C HIS A 166 -0.55 15.05 1.51
N LEU A 167 0.27 14.01 1.73
CA LEU A 167 0.72 13.11 0.65
C LEU A 167 -0.48 12.48 -0.06
N ILE A 168 -1.38 11.88 0.72
CA ILE A 168 -2.56 11.14 0.21
C ILE A 168 -3.43 12.05 -0.67
N LYS A 169 -3.63 13.31 -0.23
CA LYS A 169 -4.38 14.32 -0.99
C LYS A 169 -3.82 14.55 -2.41
N HIS A 170 -2.52 14.39 -2.60
CA HIS A 170 -1.86 14.61 -3.88
C HIS A 170 -1.89 13.38 -4.81
N LEU A 171 -2.08 12.16 -4.29
CA LEU A 171 -2.06 10.93 -5.09
C LEU A 171 -3.32 10.72 -5.95
N LYS A 172 -4.44 11.39 -5.63
CA LYS A 172 -5.72 11.31 -6.38
C LYS A 172 -6.19 9.87 -6.64
N LEU A 173 -6.10 9.01 -5.62
CA LEU A 173 -6.39 7.58 -5.71
C LEU A 173 -7.90 7.28 -5.84
N PRO A 174 -8.29 6.22 -6.57
CA PRO A 174 -9.69 5.88 -6.78
C PRO A 174 -10.39 5.46 -5.48
N GLN A 175 -11.67 5.80 -5.36
CA GLN A 175 -12.47 5.54 -4.17
C GLN A 175 -13.57 4.48 -4.40
N ALA A 176 -13.80 4.08 -5.66
CA ALA A 176 -14.92 3.22 -6.04
C ALA A 176 -14.94 1.89 -5.28
N ASN A 177 -13.78 1.27 -5.09
CA ASN A 177 -13.64 -0.02 -4.42
C ASN A 177 -13.15 0.09 -2.96
N HIS A 178 -12.89 1.31 -2.45
CA HIS A 178 -12.26 1.52 -1.15
C HIS A 178 -13.06 0.87 -0.01
N GLN A 179 -14.37 1.15 0.07
CA GLN A 179 -15.21 0.62 1.13
C GLN A 179 -15.23 -0.92 1.14
N GLY A 180 -15.39 -1.56 -0.04
CA GLY A 180 -15.38 -3.01 -0.15
C GLY A 180 -14.06 -3.62 0.30
N LEU A 181 -12.94 -3.01 -0.09
CA LEU A 181 -11.60 -3.49 0.27
C LEU A 181 -11.33 -3.32 1.78
N THR A 182 -11.82 -2.26 2.39
CA THR A 182 -11.75 -2.08 3.84
C THR A 182 -12.52 -3.16 4.59
N TYR A 183 -13.69 -3.60 4.09
CA TYR A 183 -14.48 -4.67 4.73
C TYR A 183 -13.81 -6.05 4.68
N VAL A 184 -13.04 -6.36 3.63
CA VAL A 184 -12.39 -7.66 3.47
C VAL A 184 -10.96 -7.71 4.01
N ARG A 185 -10.45 -6.60 4.56
CA ARG A 185 -9.11 -6.56 5.13
C ARG A 185 -8.93 -7.65 6.18
N GLY A 186 -7.88 -8.45 6.04
CA GLY A 186 -7.57 -9.57 6.94
C GLY A 186 -8.56 -10.75 6.87
N ALA A 187 -9.64 -10.65 6.08
CA ALA A 187 -10.65 -11.69 5.96
C ALA A 187 -10.24 -12.84 5.00
N PHE A 188 -9.04 -12.77 4.45
CA PHE A 188 -8.50 -13.75 3.49
C PHE A 188 -8.13 -15.08 4.15
N TRP A 189 -8.02 -15.08 5.47
CA TRP A 189 -7.63 -16.24 6.25
C TRP A 189 -8.85 -16.77 7.01
N PRO A 190 -8.96 -18.11 7.17
CA PRO A 190 -9.97 -18.66 8.05
C PRO A 190 -9.81 -18.06 9.46
N PRO A 191 -10.90 -17.92 10.23
CA PRO A 191 -10.78 -17.67 11.66
C PRO A 191 -9.77 -18.67 12.22
N LEU A 192 -8.82 -18.22 13.03
CA LEU A 192 -8.06 -19.16 13.84
C LEU A 192 -9.11 -19.89 14.67
N ASP A 193 -9.21 -21.20 14.50
CA ASP A 193 -9.98 -22.02 15.43
C ASP A 193 -9.41 -21.68 16.80
N ASP A 194 -10.25 -21.17 17.71
CA ASP A 194 -9.89 -20.97 19.10
C ASP A 194 -9.64 -22.37 19.67
N GLU A 195 -8.44 -22.92 19.46
CA GLU A 195 -7.91 -24.08 20.19
C GLU A 195 -7.63 -23.64 21.64
N ASP A 196 -8.68 -23.21 22.34
CA ASP A 196 -8.74 -22.97 23.78
C ASP A 196 -9.99 -23.67 24.37
N GLU A 197 -10.38 -24.82 23.81
CA GLU A 197 -11.22 -25.81 24.50
C GLU A 197 -10.42 -27.09 24.73
N ASP A 198 -9.40 -27.01 25.57
CA ASP A 198 -8.91 -28.15 26.36
C ASP A 198 -8.45 -27.62 27.73
N ASP A 199 -9.27 -27.86 28.76
CA ASP A 199 -8.85 -28.47 30.02
C ASP A 199 -10.08 -28.71 30.92
N GLU A 200 -10.52 -29.98 30.91
CA GLU A 200 -11.22 -30.81 31.93
C GLU A 200 -12.05 -30.17 33.06
#